data_AF-A0A1H0T9Y3-F1
#
_entry.id   AF-A0A1H0T9Y3-F1
#
_cell.length_a   1.000
_cell.length_b   1.000
_cell.length_c   1.000
_cell.angle_alpha   90.00
_cell.angle_beta   90.00
_cell.angle_gamma   90.00
#
_symmetry.space_group_name_H-M   'P 1'
#
loop_
_entity.id
_entity.type
_entity.pdbx_description
1 polymer ?
#
loop_
_entity_poly.entity_id
_entity_poly.type
_entity_poly.pdbx_seq_one_letter_code
_entity_poly.pdbx_strand_id
1 'polypeptide(L)'
;MDIPIWKYVISMGAYFTLLLFIVEYMKKNYKFAAIFWILSLLTFPLWLMGGVVGWFRWAKICSVILPTILVGLIRVSSEEQRQGKFWSLIRKDWIVWFLYGVLFLNIAEATMKDVGLLNYGNALCGFLLCVTIPFPNGRKFWKLSSKDNSAVVAYTTVAWNFLYTTWNLCFVYGESPKYFASSVCILLAAEVYPIIKGRPELYITARIYTLATHMIVRACLPNLFPAVMDASSWFNADVLRNWGLVNAIIIIPYTFWYMWQLHSGKSEVSFFRGNTPAM
;
A
#
# COMPACT_ATOMS: atom_id res chain seq x y z
N MET A 1 6.24 25.88 -12.14
CA MET A 1 5.98 25.61 -13.57
C MET A 1 4.57 25.10 -13.67
N ASP A 2 3.66 25.83 -14.32
CA ASP A 2 2.30 25.32 -14.53
C ASP A 2 2.33 24.32 -15.68
N ILE A 3 2.32 23.04 -15.31
CA ILE A 3 2.18 21.94 -16.26
C ILE A 3 0.74 22.02 -16.82
N PRO A 4 0.56 22.09 -18.15
CA PRO A 4 -0.78 22.10 -18.74
C PRO A 4 -1.59 20.87 -18.33
N ILE A 5 -2.91 21.04 -18.13
CA ILE A 5 -3.83 19.97 -17.68
C ILE A 5 -3.73 18.72 -18.55
N TRP A 6 -3.62 18.87 -19.87
CA TRP A 6 -3.50 17.73 -20.79
C TRP A 6 -2.26 16.87 -20.53
N LYS A 7 -1.14 17.47 -20.07
CA LYS A 7 0.06 16.70 -19.71
C LYS A 7 -0.19 15.85 -18.48
N TYR A 8 -0.93 16.35 -17.49
CA TYR A 8 -1.37 15.53 -16.34
C TYR A 8 -2.26 14.37 -16.78
N VAL A 9 -3.27 14.64 -17.62
CA VAL A 9 -4.18 13.59 -18.09
C VAL A 9 -3.42 12.46 -18.78
N ILE A 10 -2.51 12.79 -19.69
CA ILE A 10 -1.71 11.80 -20.41
C ILE A 10 -0.74 11.08 -19.47
N SER A 11 0.04 11.84 -18.68
CA SER A 11 1.09 11.26 -17.84
C SER A 11 0.49 10.39 -16.74
N MET A 12 -0.53 10.88 -16.02
CA MET A 12 -1.21 10.15 -14.96
C MET A 12 -1.96 8.94 -15.53
N GLY A 13 -2.65 9.09 -16.66
CA GLY A 13 -3.34 7.99 -17.34
C GLY A 13 -2.38 6.88 -17.78
N ALA A 14 -1.25 7.25 -18.39
CA ALA A 14 -0.21 6.30 -18.78
C ALA A 14 0.40 5.59 -17.56
N TYR A 15 0.73 6.33 -16.50
CA TYR A 15 1.34 5.76 -15.30
C TYR A 15 0.37 4.87 -14.53
N PHE A 16 -0.89 5.28 -14.37
CA PHE A 16 -1.95 4.46 -13.79
C PHE A 16 -2.14 3.14 -14.55
N THR A 17 -2.21 3.20 -15.88
CA THR A 17 -2.35 2.01 -16.73
C THR A 17 -1.13 1.09 -16.60
N LEU A 18 0.07 1.65 -16.60
CA LEU A 18 1.32 0.92 -16.36
C LEU A 18 1.31 0.21 -15.01
N LEU A 19 0.83 0.88 -13.95
CA LEU A 19 0.74 0.29 -12.62
C LEU A 19 -0.24 -0.89 -12.59
N LEU A 20 -1.43 -0.75 -13.17
CA LEU A 20 -2.38 -1.87 -13.28
C LEU A 20 -1.78 -3.06 -14.04
N PHE A 21 -1.09 -2.78 -15.15
CA PHE A 21 -0.38 -3.80 -15.92
C PHE A 21 0.71 -4.49 -15.08
N ILE A 22 1.53 -3.73 -14.36
CA ILE A 22 2.60 -4.27 -13.50
C ILE A 22 2.01 -5.15 -12.40
N VAL A 23 0.95 -4.72 -11.72
CA VAL A 23 0.29 -5.54 -10.68
C VAL A 23 -0.17 -6.87 -11.27
N GLU A 24 -0.86 -6.85 -12.42
CA GLU A 24 -1.35 -8.06 -13.07
C GLU A 24 -0.21 -8.96 -13.57
N TYR A 25 0.82 -8.37 -14.19
CA TYR A 25 1.95 -9.08 -14.76
C TYR A 25 2.81 -9.73 -13.67
N MET A 26 3.14 -8.99 -12.60
CA MET A 26 3.88 -9.51 -11.45
C MET A 26 3.07 -10.56 -10.67
N LYS A 27 1.74 -10.46 -10.69
CA LYS A 27 0.86 -11.48 -10.12
C LYS A 27 0.92 -12.78 -10.89
N LYS A 28 0.79 -12.72 -12.21
CA LYS A 28 0.83 -13.91 -13.09
C LYS A 28 2.22 -14.53 -13.17
N ASN A 29 3.27 -13.72 -13.23
CA ASN A 29 4.65 -14.16 -13.39
C ASN A 29 5.42 -14.12 -12.06
N TYR A 30 4.99 -14.92 -11.09
CA TYR A 30 5.53 -14.87 -9.72
C TYR A 30 7.04 -15.13 -9.62
N LYS A 31 7.63 -15.96 -10.50
CA LYS A 31 9.08 -16.19 -10.56
C LYS A 31 9.82 -14.94 -10.99
N PHE A 32 9.34 -14.31 -12.06
CA PHE A 32 9.88 -13.06 -12.56
C PHE A 32 9.76 -11.98 -11.49
N ALA A 33 8.61 -11.87 -10.82
CA ALA A 33 8.43 -10.92 -9.73
C ALA A 33 9.47 -11.14 -8.62
N ALA A 34 9.64 -12.36 -8.11
CA ALA A 34 10.61 -12.64 -7.06
C ALA A 34 12.04 -12.23 -7.46
N ILE A 35 12.47 -12.63 -8.67
CA ILE A 35 13.80 -12.27 -9.19
C ILE A 35 13.93 -10.76 -9.38
N PHE A 36 12.94 -10.12 -10.00
CA PHE A 36 12.93 -8.68 -10.26
C PHE A 36 13.06 -7.87 -8.97
N TRP A 37 12.31 -8.20 -7.93
CA TRP A 37 12.37 -7.47 -6.66
C TRP A 37 13.68 -7.73 -5.92
N ILE A 38 14.27 -8.93 -6.01
CA ILE A 38 15.61 -9.19 -5.48
C ILE A 38 16.65 -8.34 -6.22
N LEU A 39 16.63 -8.36 -7.55
CA LEU A 39 17.54 -7.57 -8.38
C LEU A 39 17.35 -6.07 -8.19
N SER A 40 16.14 -5.62 -7.81
CA SER A 40 15.90 -4.21 -7.53
C SER A 40 16.76 -3.66 -6.40
N LEU A 41 17.17 -4.48 -5.43
CA LEU A 41 18.12 -4.07 -4.38
C LEU A 41 19.49 -3.73 -4.96
N LEU A 42 19.88 -4.33 -6.08
CA LEU A 42 21.14 -4.04 -6.77
C LEU A 42 21.12 -2.70 -7.52
N THR A 43 19.95 -2.05 -7.63
CA THR A 43 19.84 -0.70 -8.21
C THR A 43 20.27 0.41 -7.23
N PHE A 44 20.75 0.04 -6.04
CA PHE A 44 21.23 0.98 -5.04
C PHE A 44 22.29 2.00 -5.52
N PRO A 45 23.19 1.71 -6.48
CA PRO A 45 24.09 2.73 -7.01
C PRO A 45 23.33 3.87 -7.70
N LEU A 46 22.23 3.54 -8.40
CA LEU A 46 21.36 4.54 -9.03
C LEU A 46 20.62 5.37 -7.99
N TRP A 47 20.29 4.81 -6.83
CA TRP A 47 19.64 5.55 -5.74
C TRP A 47 20.58 6.61 -5.17
N LEU A 48 21.86 6.25 -4.97
CA LEU A 48 22.90 7.18 -4.51
C LEU A 48 23.11 8.31 -5.54
N MET A 49 23.23 7.96 -6.83
CA MET A 49 23.33 8.95 -7.91
C MET A 49 22.09 9.84 -8.02
N GLY A 50 20.91 9.30 -7.72
CA GLY A 50 19.64 10.02 -7.70
C GLY A 50 19.41 10.90 -6.47
N GLY A 51 20.40 11.03 -5.56
CA GLY A 51 20.31 11.88 -4.38
C GLY A 51 19.56 11.26 -3.20
N VAL A 52 19.42 9.93 -3.16
CA VAL A 52 18.93 9.19 -1.98
C VAL A 52 20.04 9.12 -0.93
N VAL A 53 20.22 10.22 -0.21
CA VAL A 53 21.20 10.35 0.87
C VAL A 53 20.49 10.30 2.22
N GLY A 54 21.06 9.54 3.16
CA GLY A 54 20.59 9.43 4.54
C GLY A 54 19.88 8.11 4.85
N TRP A 55 20.17 7.57 6.04
CA TRP A 55 19.69 6.26 6.51
C TRP A 55 18.16 6.15 6.43
N PHE A 56 17.44 7.23 6.69
CA PHE A 56 15.99 7.25 6.73
C PHE A 56 15.34 6.95 5.37
N ARG A 57 15.87 7.52 4.28
CA ARG A 57 15.34 7.26 2.92
C ARG A 57 15.63 5.83 2.50
N TRP A 58 16.80 5.32 2.86
CA TRP A 58 17.18 3.93 2.66
C TRP A 58 16.25 2.96 3.40
N ALA A 59 16.02 3.22 4.69
CA ALA A 59 15.10 2.43 5.51
C ALA A 59 13.71 2.39 4.88
N LYS A 60 13.22 3.51 4.35
CA LYS A 60 11.90 3.60 3.71
C LYS A 60 11.79 2.83 2.39
N ILE A 61 12.85 2.82 1.58
CA ILE A 61 12.87 2.02 0.34
C ILE A 61 12.93 0.52 0.70
N CYS A 62 13.84 0.15 1.62
CA CYS A 62 13.99 -1.23 2.06
C CYS A 62 12.73 -1.77 2.76
N SER A 63 12.04 -0.96 3.57
CA SER A 63 10.81 -1.36 4.27
C SER A 63 9.64 -1.66 3.34
N VAL A 64 9.73 -1.24 2.07
CA VAL A 64 8.74 -1.57 1.02
C VAL A 64 9.22 -2.72 0.14
N ILE A 65 10.50 -2.72 -0.27
CA ILE A 65 11.05 -3.75 -1.16
C ILE A 65 11.15 -5.11 -0.45
N LEU A 66 11.61 -5.16 0.80
CA LEU A 66 11.79 -6.42 1.53
C LEU A 66 10.48 -7.22 1.71
N PRO A 67 9.35 -6.62 2.15
CA PRO A 67 8.06 -7.31 2.13
C PRO A 67 7.68 -7.79 0.73
N THR A 68 7.95 -6.99 -0.31
CA THR A 68 7.61 -7.35 -1.69
C THR A 68 8.41 -8.57 -2.17
N ILE A 69 9.69 -8.66 -1.80
CA ILE A 69 10.54 -9.84 -2.05
C ILE A 69 9.97 -11.05 -1.32
N LEU A 70 9.64 -10.92 -0.02
CA LEU A 70 9.07 -12.03 0.76
C LEU A 70 7.77 -12.53 0.13
N VAL A 71 6.87 -11.63 -0.25
CA VAL A 71 5.63 -11.92 -0.97
C VAL A 71 5.91 -12.69 -2.27
N GLY A 72 6.93 -12.29 -3.04
CA GLY A 72 7.37 -13.02 -4.23
C GLY A 72 7.91 -14.42 -3.93
N LEU A 73 8.77 -14.56 -2.92
CA LEU A 73 9.36 -15.84 -2.50
C LEU A 73 8.31 -16.82 -1.97
N ILE A 74 7.32 -16.33 -1.22
CA ILE A 74 6.20 -17.14 -0.72
C ILE A 74 5.41 -17.74 -1.89
N ARG A 75 5.18 -16.96 -2.96
CA ARG A 75 4.51 -17.49 -4.17
C ARG A 75 5.29 -18.61 -4.81
N VAL A 76 6.59 -18.40 -5.03
CA VAL A 76 7.46 -19.46 -5.58
C VAL A 76 7.40 -20.70 -4.71
N SER A 77 7.44 -20.53 -3.37
CA SER A 77 7.35 -21.64 -2.43
C SER A 77 6.01 -22.39 -2.47
N SER A 78 4.91 -21.66 -2.64
CA SER A 78 3.55 -22.20 -2.58
C SER A 78 3.16 -22.91 -3.86
N GLU A 79 3.46 -22.29 -5.01
CA GLU A 79 3.10 -22.82 -6.33
C GLU A 79 3.96 -24.02 -6.73
N GLU A 80 5.27 -23.99 -6.44
CA GLU A 80 6.18 -25.08 -6.78
C GLU A 80 6.31 -26.14 -5.68
N GLN A 81 5.57 -25.99 -4.57
CA GLN A 81 5.62 -26.87 -3.40
C GLN A 81 7.05 -27.18 -2.92
N ARG A 82 7.97 -26.21 -3.04
CA ARG A 82 9.40 -26.43 -2.77
C ARG A 82 9.61 -26.98 -1.36
N GLN A 83 10.41 -28.04 -1.28
CA GLN A 83 10.77 -28.71 -0.04
C GLN A 83 12.07 -28.11 0.53
N GLY A 84 12.18 -28.03 1.86
CA GLY A 84 13.39 -27.56 2.55
C GLY A 84 13.10 -26.66 3.74
N LYS A 85 14.06 -26.58 4.68
CA LYS A 85 13.93 -25.81 5.94
C LYS A 85 13.65 -24.32 5.72
N PHE A 86 14.24 -23.73 4.68
CA PHE A 86 14.00 -22.33 4.31
C PHE A 86 12.57 -22.12 3.79
N TRP A 87 12.13 -22.94 2.83
CA TRP A 87 10.80 -22.87 2.22
C TRP A 87 9.67 -23.16 3.21
N SER A 88 9.90 -24.03 4.21
CA SER A 88 8.94 -24.26 5.29
C SER A 88 8.90 -23.09 6.27
N LEU A 89 10.05 -22.48 6.59
CA LEU A 89 10.11 -21.29 7.44
C LEU A 89 9.31 -20.13 6.83
N ILE A 90 9.48 -19.88 5.53
CA ILE A 90 8.76 -18.80 4.83
C ILE A 90 7.31 -19.14 4.48
N ARG A 91 6.73 -20.22 5.00
CA ARG A 91 5.29 -20.51 4.90
C ARG A 91 4.58 -20.45 6.25
N LYS A 92 5.28 -20.08 7.32
CA LYS A 92 4.76 -19.99 8.68
C LYS A 92 4.04 -18.66 8.95
N ASP A 93 3.31 -18.64 10.06
CA ASP A 93 2.44 -17.53 10.47
C ASP A 93 3.19 -16.23 10.76
N TRP A 94 4.47 -16.30 11.11
CA TRP A 94 5.28 -15.11 11.41
C TRP A 94 5.33 -14.13 10.23
N ILE A 95 5.20 -14.61 8.99
CA ILE A 95 5.17 -13.74 7.81
C ILE A 95 3.95 -12.87 7.80
N VAL A 96 2.81 -13.43 8.16
CA VAL A 96 1.56 -12.69 8.18
C VAL A 96 1.65 -11.58 9.23
N TRP A 97 2.23 -11.90 10.39
CA TRP A 97 2.59 -10.91 11.40
C TRP A 97 3.62 -9.88 10.92
N PHE A 98 4.61 -10.30 10.14
CA PHE A 98 5.61 -9.40 9.56
C PHE A 98 4.98 -8.41 8.58
N LEU A 99 4.12 -8.87 7.66
CA LEU A 99 3.42 -8.02 6.71
C LEU A 99 2.44 -7.07 7.40
N TYR A 100 1.72 -7.57 8.41
CA TYR A 100 0.90 -6.73 9.28
C TYR A 100 1.75 -5.65 9.98
N GLY A 101 2.89 -6.04 10.56
CA GLY A 101 3.80 -5.14 11.24
C GLY A 101 4.37 -4.07 10.32
N VAL A 102 4.76 -4.42 9.10
CA VAL A 102 5.21 -3.45 8.10
C VAL A 102 4.10 -2.48 7.72
N LEU A 103 2.87 -2.96 7.47
CA LEU A 103 1.74 -2.08 7.16
C LEU A 103 1.45 -1.13 8.33
N PHE A 104 1.42 -1.66 9.56
CA PHE A 104 1.22 -0.88 10.77
C PHE A 104 2.32 0.19 10.92
N LEU A 105 3.59 -0.18 10.78
CA LEU A 105 4.70 0.77 10.88
C LEU A 105 4.66 1.83 9.77
N ASN A 106 4.24 1.46 8.56
CA ASN A 106 4.09 2.41 7.46
C ASN A 106 3.02 3.46 7.77
N ILE A 107 1.88 3.04 8.32
CA ILE A 107 0.81 3.95 8.74
C ILE A 107 1.26 4.80 9.93
N ALA A 108 1.90 4.18 10.93
CA ALA A 108 2.39 4.86 12.12
C ALA A 108 3.46 5.92 11.81
N GLU A 109 4.43 5.62 10.95
CA GLU A 109 5.47 6.59 10.53
C GLU A 109 4.84 7.84 9.90
N ALA A 110 3.92 7.64 8.95
CA ALA A 110 3.24 8.74 8.28
C ALA A 110 2.32 9.51 9.25
N THR A 111 1.67 8.82 10.18
CA THR A 111 0.87 9.44 11.24
C THR A 111 1.71 10.34 12.14
N MET A 112 2.90 9.90 12.55
CA MET A 112 3.81 10.73 13.35
C MET A 112 4.28 11.96 12.59
N LYS A 113 4.47 11.83 11.26
CA LYS A 113 4.78 12.97 10.40
C LYS A 113 3.61 13.93 10.23
N ASP A 114 2.37 13.44 10.12
CA ASP A 114 1.18 14.29 10.11
C ASP A 114 1.09 15.16 11.38
N VAL A 115 1.45 14.60 12.55
CA VAL A 115 1.58 15.37 13.80
C VAL A 115 2.63 16.47 13.67
N GLY A 116 3.81 16.16 13.10
CA GLY A 116 4.86 17.14 12.83
C GLY A 116 4.46 18.23 11.82
N LEU A 117 3.52 17.92 10.91
CA LEU A 117 2.94 18.86 9.94
C LEU A 117 1.73 19.63 10.52
N LEU A 118 1.42 19.48 11.82
CA LEU A 118 0.26 20.07 12.50
C LEU A 118 -1.09 19.65 11.91
N ASN A 119 -1.14 18.54 11.16
CA ASN A 119 -2.35 17.99 10.56
C ASN A 119 -3.00 16.96 11.52
N TYR A 120 -3.44 17.44 12.68
CA TYR A 120 -3.91 16.57 13.77
C TYR A 120 -5.15 15.74 13.40
N GLY A 121 -6.03 16.24 12.54
CA GLY A 121 -7.20 15.48 12.07
C GLY A 121 -6.77 14.25 11.27
N ASN A 122 -5.83 14.43 10.32
CA ASN A 122 -5.32 13.29 9.55
C ASN A 122 -4.46 12.36 10.42
N ALA A 123 -3.72 12.89 11.39
CA ALA A 123 -2.99 12.07 12.35
C ALA A 123 -3.92 11.18 13.20
N LEU A 124 -5.06 11.71 13.67
CA LEU A 124 -6.06 10.93 14.38
C LEU A 124 -6.63 9.82 13.50
N CYS A 125 -6.90 10.13 12.22
CA CYS A 125 -7.33 9.11 11.26
C CYS A 125 -6.29 8.01 11.09
N GLY A 126 -5.00 8.35 10.91
CA GLY A 126 -3.91 7.40 10.80
C GLY A 126 -3.76 6.50 12.04
N PHE A 127 -3.88 7.09 13.23
CA PHE A 127 -3.88 6.33 14.49
C PHE A 127 -5.04 5.33 14.56
N LEU A 128 -6.26 5.77 14.24
CA LEU A 128 -7.43 4.90 14.25
C LEU A 128 -7.40 3.85 13.12
N LEU A 129 -6.77 4.15 11.98
CA LEU A 129 -6.48 3.16 10.93
C LEU A 129 -5.56 2.06 11.43
N CYS A 130 -4.52 2.39 12.21
CA CYS A 130 -3.66 1.41 12.89
C CYS A 130 -4.44 0.52 13.86
N VAL A 131 -5.39 1.08 14.62
CA VAL A 131 -6.25 0.34 15.54
C VAL A 131 -7.22 -0.58 14.82
N THR A 132 -7.68 -0.19 13.62
CA THR A 132 -8.70 -0.91 12.85
C THR A 132 -8.12 -1.84 11.78
N ILE A 133 -6.80 -2.08 11.76
CA ILE A 133 -6.21 -3.12 10.92
C ILE A 133 -6.68 -4.49 11.44
N PRO A 134 -7.29 -5.34 10.59
CA PRO A 134 -7.68 -6.69 11.00
C PRO A 134 -6.48 -7.48 11.52
N PHE A 135 -6.57 -7.95 12.77
CA PHE A 135 -5.51 -8.72 13.40
C PHE A 135 -5.24 -10.02 12.65
N PRO A 136 -3.96 -10.41 12.48
CA PRO A 136 -3.59 -11.61 11.74
C PRO A 136 -3.76 -12.90 12.55
N ASN A 137 -4.32 -12.84 13.77
CA ASN A 137 -4.41 -13.98 14.68
C ASN A 137 -5.13 -15.17 14.02
N GLY A 138 -4.46 -16.34 14.01
CA GLY A 138 -4.96 -17.57 13.38
C GLY A 138 -5.18 -17.52 11.86
N ARG A 139 -4.56 -16.59 11.12
CA ARG A 139 -4.77 -16.38 9.67
C ARG A 139 -6.23 -16.11 9.26
N LYS A 140 -7.06 -15.65 10.20
CA LYS A 140 -8.49 -15.47 9.96
C LYS A 140 -8.74 -14.43 8.87
N PHE A 141 -8.20 -13.22 9.05
CA PHE A 141 -8.35 -12.11 8.10
C PHE A 141 -7.17 -11.95 7.14
N TRP A 142 -6.07 -12.64 7.39
CA TRP A 142 -4.89 -12.62 6.53
C TRP A 142 -4.53 -14.04 6.12
N LYS A 143 -4.67 -14.35 4.84
CA LYS A 143 -4.43 -15.70 4.29
C LYS A 143 -3.33 -15.65 3.24
N LEU A 144 -2.51 -16.70 3.22
CA LEU A 144 -1.65 -16.99 2.06
C LEU A 144 -2.52 -17.80 1.09
N SER A 145 -2.90 -17.21 -0.05
CA SER A 145 -3.74 -17.93 -1.02
C SER A 145 -2.88 -18.72 -1.98
N SER A 146 -3.06 -20.05 -1.96
CA SER A 146 -2.49 -20.99 -2.92
C SER A 146 -3.40 -21.25 -4.14
N LYS A 147 -4.64 -20.74 -4.13
CA LYS A 147 -5.63 -21.04 -5.19
C LYS A 147 -5.60 -20.08 -6.37
N ASP A 148 -5.04 -18.88 -6.21
CA ASP A 148 -5.27 -17.77 -7.16
C ASP A 148 -3.99 -17.01 -7.57
N ASN A 149 -2.83 -17.63 -7.45
CA ASN A 149 -1.52 -16.96 -7.64
C ASN A 149 -1.36 -15.69 -6.76
N SER A 150 -2.19 -15.55 -5.71
CA SER A 150 -2.33 -14.34 -4.90
C SER A 150 -1.58 -14.55 -3.58
N ALA A 151 -0.33 -14.08 -3.51
CA ALA A 151 0.60 -14.31 -2.39
C ALA A 151 -0.05 -14.16 -1.01
N VAL A 152 -0.80 -13.06 -0.84
CA VAL A 152 -1.36 -12.62 0.43
C VAL A 152 -2.72 -12.02 0.14
N VAL A 153 -3.69 -12.47 0.90
CA VAL A 153 -5.06 -12.02 0.85
C VAL A 153 -5.37 -11.43 2.22
N ALA A 154 -5.77 -10.16 2.24
CA ALA A 154 -6.15 -9.47 3.46
C ALA A 154 -7.61 -9.02 3.34
N TYR A 155 -8.46 -9.54 4.22
CA TYR A 155 -9.89 -9.25 4.26
C TYR A 155 -10.14 -7.96 5.05
N THR A 156 -10.08 -6.83 4.34
CA THR A 156 -10.40 -5.50 4.86
C THR A 156 -11.79 -5.05 4.40
N THR A 157 -12.42 -4.15 5.16
CA THR A 157 -13.72 -3.58 4.80
C THR A 157 -13.58 -2.52 3.69
N VAL A 158 -14.65 -2.24 2.95
CA VAL A 158 -14.66 -1.18 1.92
C VAL A 158 -14.30 0.16 2.56
N ALA A 159 -14.92 0.45 3.71
CA ALA A 159 -14.70 1.67 4.45
C ALA A 159 -13.25 1.83 4.91
N TRP A 160 -12.59 0.75 5.35
CA TRP A 160 -11.16 0.81 5.70
C TRP A 160 -10.29 1.12 4.49
N ASN A 161 -10.51 0.47 3.35
CA ASN A 161 -9.74 0.75 2.13
C ASN A 161 -9.90 2.21 1.68
N PHE A 162 -11.14 2.69 1.66
CA PHE A 162 -11.45 4.07 1.32
C PHE A 162 -10.76 5.05 2.29
N LEU A 163 -10.92 4.84 3.60
CA LEU A 163 -10.32 5.67 4.65
C LEU A 163 -8.80 5.68 4.60
N TYR A 164 -8.19 4.52 4.37
CA TYR A 164 -6.75 4.39 4.18
C TYR A 164 -6.27 5.10 2.91
N THR A 165 -7.01 5.00 1.80
CA THR A 165 -6.71 5.71 0.55
C THR A 165 -6.78 7.23 0.72
N THR A 166 -7.88 7.77 1.28
CA THR A 166 -8.05 9.22 1.51
C THR A 166 -7.06 9.77 2.54
N TRP A 167 -6.77 9.02 3.62
CA TRP A 167 -5.78 9.40 4.62
C TRP A 167 -4.37 9.50 4.01
N ASN A 168 -3.98 8.52 3.19
CA ASN A 168 -2.67 8.48 2.55
C ASN A 168 -2.52 9.61 1.51
N LEU A 169 -3.60 9.93 0.77
CA LEU A 169 -3.62 11.11 -0.11
C LEU A 169 -3.43 12.41 0.67
N CYS A 170 -4.19 12.61 1.75
CA CYS A 170 -4.08 13.80 2.59
C CYS A 170 -2.67 13.94 3.18
N PHE A 171 -2.06 12.84 3.63
CA PHE A 171 -0.68 12.81 4.11
C PHE A 171 0.31 13.28 3.04
N VAL A 172 0.27 12.70 1.84
CA VAL A 172 1.21 13.10 0.76
C VAL A 172 0.97 14.52 0.30
N TYR A 173 -0.29 14.96 0.26
CA TYR A 173 -0.66 16.34 -0.06
C TYR A 173 0.03 17.33 0.87
N GLY A 174 0.20 16.99 2.15
CA GLY A 174 0.96 17.78 3.13
C GLY A 174 2.48 17.58 3.09
N GLU A 175 2.97 16.32 3.11
CA GLU A 175 4.41 16.00 3.22
C GLU A 175 5.20 16.42 1.98
N SER A 176 4.65 16.17 0.79
CA SER A 176 5.38 16.29 -0.47
C SER A 176 4.43 16.61 -1.63
N PRO A 177 3.88 17.84 -1.68
CA PRO A 177 2.87 18.22 -2.68
C PRO A 177 3.34 18.00 -4.13
N LYS A 178 4.64 18.18 -4.36
CA LYS A 178 5.32 17.90 -5.64
C LYS A 178 5.02 16.51 -6.22
N TYR A 179 4.86 15.51 -5.37
CA TYR A 179 4.63 14.11 -5.76
C TYR A 179 3.16 13.70 -5.66
N PHE A 180 2.25 14.63 -5.31
CA PHE A 180 0.86 14.29 -5.03
C PHE A 180 0.14 13.65 -6.22
N ALA A 181 0.32 14.14 -7.45
CA ALA A 181 -0.31 13.57 -8.64
C ALA A 181 0.14 12.12 -8.92
N SER A 182 1.42 11.80 -8.74
CA SER A 182 1.89 10.41 -8.91
C SER A 182 1.43 9.51 -7.75
N SER A 183 1.27 10.07 -6.55
CA SER A 183 0.66 9.39 -5.40
C SER A 183 -0.82 9.07 -5.60
N VAL A 184 -1.58 9.96 -6.25
CA VAL A 184 -2.95 9.70 -6.70
C VAL A 184 -2.98 8.48 -7.61
N CYS A 185 -2.07 8.38 -8.58
CA CYS A 185 -2.02 7.24 -9.50
C CYS A 185 -1.81 5.89 -8.79
N ILE A 186 -0.88 5.82 -7.83
CA ILE A 186 -0.56 4.56 -7.14
C ILE A 186 -1.67 4.12 -6.18
N LEU A 187 -2.37 5.07 -5.57
CA LEU A 187 -3.46 4.80 -4.65
C LEU A 187 -4.73 4.41 -5.42
N LEU A 188 -5.06 5.13 -6.48
CA LEU A 188 -6.15 4.76 -7.38
C LEU A 188 -5.89 3.40 -8.02
N ALA A 189 -4.67 3.09 -8.48
CA ALA A 189 -4.37 1.79 -9.07
C ALA A 189 -4.59 0.65 -8.05
N ALA A 190 -4.22 0.86 -6.79
CA ALA A 190 -4.45 -0.11 -5.71
C ALA A 190 -5.93 -0.28 -5.36
N GLU A 191 -6.74 0.78 -5.43
CA GLU A 191 -8.18 0.75 -5.14
C GLU A 191 -9.01 0.16 -6.29
N VAL A 192 -8.69 0.55 -7.53
CA VAL A 192 -9.43 0.14 -8.74
C VAL A 192 -9.11 -1.30 -9.12
N TYR A 193 -7.90 -1.80 -8.87
CA TYR A 193 -7.51 -3.16 -9.25
C TYR A 193 -8.41 -4.26 -8.61
N PRO A 194 -8.69 -4.26 -7.28
CA PRO A 194 -9.65 -5.15 -6.66
C PRO A 194 -11.07 -5.05 -7.25
N ILE A 195 -11.51 -3.85 -7.61
CA ILE A 195 -12.83 -3.61 -8.20
C ILE A 195 -12.92 -4.26 -9.59
N ILE A 196 -11.92 -4.04 -10.46
CA ILE A 196 -11.84 -4.67 -11.78
C ILE A 196 -11.86 -6.19 -11.68
N LYS A 197 -11.20 -6.75 -10.66
CA LYS A 197 -11.13 -8.21 -10.45
C LYS A 197 -12.31 -8.77 -9.69
N GLY A 198 -13.24 -7.95 -9.19
CA GLY A 198 -14.33 -8.39 -8.32
C GLY A 198 -13.85 -9.02 -7.01
N ARG A 199 -12.62 -8.71 -6.59
CA ARG A 199 -11.89 -9.41 -5.53
C ARG A 199 -11.30 -8.40 -4.54
N PRO A 200 -12.11 -7.92 -3.59
CA PRO A 200 -11.71 -6.86 -2.66
C PRO A 200 -10.49 -7.20 -1.81
N GLU A 201 -10.27 -8.48 -1.57
CA GLU A 201 -9.21 -9.02 -0.72
C GLU A 201 -7.80 -8.89 -1.34
N LEU A 202 -7.72 -8.50 -2.62
CA LEU A 202 -6.47 -8.22 -3.34
C LEU A 202 -5.90 -6.82 -3.07
N TYR A 203 -6.61 -5.96 -2.34
CA TYR A 203 -6.23 -4.56 -2.11
C TYR A 203 -4.80 -4.42 -1.57
N ILE A 204 -4.46 -5.16 -0.51
CA ILE A 204 -3.12 -5.09 0.10
C ILE A 204 -2.04 -5.59 -0.86
N THR A 205 -2.30 -6.65 -1.63
CA THR A 205 -1.37 -7.14 -2.65
C THR A 205 -1.14 -6.09 -3.75
N ALA A 206 -2.21 -5.46 -4.24
CA ALA A 206 -2.10 -4.38 -5.22
C ALA A 206 -1.32 -3.19 -4.64
N ARG A 207 -1.56 -2.86 -3.36
CA ARG A 207 -0.84 -1.79 -2.67
C ARG A 207 0.65 -2.06 -2.53
N ILE A 208 1.03 -3.29 -2.18
CA ILE A 208 2.45 -3.71 -2.07
C ILE A 208 3.16 -3.47 -3.41
N TYR A 209 2.61 -3.98 -4.52
CA TYR A 209 3.26 -3.82 -5.82
C TYR A 209 3.27 -2.37 -6.32
N THR A 210 2.15 -1.66 -6.25
CA THR A 210 2.07 -0.26 -6.70
C THR A 210 3.04 0.64 -5.92
N LEU A 211 3.10 0.48 -4.59
CA LEU A 211 4.01 1.24 -3.75
C LEU A 211 5.47 0.89 -4.03
N ALA A 212 5.80 -0.40 -4.11
CA ALA A 212 7.16 -0.84 -4.39
C ALA A 212 7.66 -0.37 -5.77
N THR A 213 6.81 -0.46 -6.79
CA THR A 213 7.13 0.03 -8.14
C THR A 213 7.36 1.53 -8.12
N HIS A 214 6.49 2.28 -7.46
CA HIS A 214 6.61 3.73 -7.35
C HIS A 214 7.89 4.15 -6.63
N MET A 215 8.22 3.50 -5.51
CA MET A 215 9.42 3.79 -4.74
C MET A 215 10.70 3.53 -5.53
N ILE A 216 10.79 2.41 -6.27
CA ILE A 216 11.95 2.13 -7.13
C ILE A 216 12.04 3.14 -8.27
N VAL A 217 10.94 3.40 -8.98
CA VAL A 217 10.96 4.36 -10.11
C VAL A 217 11.40 5.74 -9.61
N ARG A 218 10.89 6.18 -8.45
CA ARG A 218 11.30 7.44 -7.83
C ARG A 218 12.76 7.44 -7.39
N ALA A 219 13.28 6.31 -6.90
CA ALA A 219 14.68 6.21 -6.46
C ALA A 219 15.66 6.19 -7.65
N CYS A 220 15.31 5.49 -8.73
CA CYS A 220 16.14 5.39 -9.94
C CYS A 220 16.02 6.63 -10.85
N LEU A 221 14.84 7.27 -10.89
CA LEU A 221 14.53 8.41 -11.75
C LEU A 221 13.90 9.56 -10.92
N PRO A 222 14.68 10.24 -10.06
CA PRO A 222 14.16 11.20 -9.09
C PRO A 222 13.43 12.40 -9.71
N ASN A 223 13.81 12.77 -10.93
CA ASN A 223 13.25 13.91 -11.66
C ASN A 223 12.06 13.56 -12.57
N LEU A 224 11.72 12.28 -12.74
CA LEU A 224 10.66 11.85 -13.65
C LEU A 224 9.30 12.47 -13.27
N PHE A 225 8.81 12.20 -12.06
CA PHE A 225 7.52 12.72 -11.61
C PHE A 225 7.51 14.25 -11.49
N PRO A 226 8.53 14.90 -10.91
CA PRO A 226 8.69 16.35 -11.00
C PRO A 226 8.62 16.95 -12.41
N ALA A 227 9.12 16.26 -13.43
CA ALA A 227 9.14 16.83 -14.78
C ALA A 227 7.75 16.77 -15.47
N VAL A 228 6.93 15.77 -15.13
CA VAL A 228 5.70 15.45 -15.87
C VAL A 228 4.41 15.52 -15.04
N MET A 229 4.52 15.60 -13.71
CA MET A 229 3.42 15.48 -12.75
C MET A 229 3.64 16.33 -11.47
N ASP A 230 4.34 17.46 -11.55
CA ASP A 230 4.58 18.33 -10.39
C ASP A 230 3.33 19.03 -9.90
N ALA A 231 2.66 18.44 -8.91
CA ALA A 231 1.44 18.95 -8.31
C ALA A 231 1.67 20.00 -7.20
N SER A 232 2.84 20.64 -7.13
CA SER A 232 3.12 21.65 -6.09
C SER A 232 2.13 22.81 -6.12
N SER A 233 1.63 23.20 -7.30
CA SER A 233 0.62 24.27 -7.43
C SER A 233 -0.77 23.88 -6.94
N TRP A 234 -1.03 22.59 -6.71
CA TRP A 234 -2.33 22.13 -6.20
C TRP A 234 -2.43 22.31 -4.69
N PHE A 235 -1.32 22.55 -4.01
CA PHE A 235 -1.28 22.62 -2.55
C PHE A 235 -2.04 23.83 -2.01
N ASN A 236 -2.91 23.56 -1.04
CA ASN A 236 -3.61 24.58 -0.29
C ASN A 236 -3.73 24.13 1.18
N ALA A 237 -3.30 24.98 2.11
CA ALA A 237 -3.24 24.65 3.53
C ALA A 237 -4.64 24.48 4.17
N ASP A 238 -5.62 25.27 3.73
CA ASP A 238 -7.00 25.15 4.22
C ASP A 238 -7.64 23.85 3.73
N VAL A 239 -7.38 23.47 2.48
CA VAL A 239 -7.81 22.17 1.94
C VAL A 239 -7.18 21.02 2.72
N LEU A 240 -5.87 21.09 3.01
CA LEU A 240 -5.18 20.07 3.80
C LEU A 240 -5.84 19.90 5.18
N ARG A 241 -6.07 21.00 5.89
CA ARG A 241 -6.66 21.01 7.24
C ARG A 241 -8.09 20.47 7.22
N ASN A 242 -8.92 20.96 6.30
CA ASN A 242 -10.31 20.53 6.19
C ASN A 242 -10.43 19.06 5.78
N TRP A 243 -9.56 18.59 4.87
CA TRP A 243 -9.51 17.19 4.47
C TRP A 243 -9.11 16.29 5.65
N GLY A 244 -8.08 16.67 6.42
CA GLY A 244 -7.69 15.96 7.63
C GLY A 244 -8.84 15.86 8.65
N LEU A 245 -9.60 16.95 8.84
CA LEU A 245 -10.78 16.96 9.71
C LEU A 245 -11.90 16.05 9.19
N VAL A 246 -12.20 16.07 7.90
CA VAL A 246 -13.19 15.17 7.28
C VAL A 246 -12.79 13.70 7.50
N ASN A 247 -11.51 13.37 7.29
CA ASN A 247 -10.99 12.02 7.54
C ASN A 247 -11.22 11.62 9.02
N ALA A 248 -10.95 12.51 9.98
CA ALA A 248 -11.21 12.28 11.39
C ALA A 248 -12.69 12.06 11.71
N ILE A 249 -13.59 12.86 11.11
CA ILE A 249 -15.03 12.74 11.35
C ILE A 249 -15.58 11.40 10.85
N ILE A 250 -15.02 10.85 9.75
CA ILE A 250 -15.48 9.59 9.18
C ILE A 250 -14.87 8.37 9.90
N ILE A 251 -13.59 8.42 10.28
CA ILE A 251 -12.89 7.28 10.90
C ILE A 251 -13.39 6.98 12.33
N ILE A 252 -13.85 7.98 13.08
CA ILE A 252 -14.38 7.81 14.43
C ILE A 252 -15.60 6.86 14.45
N PRO A 253 -16.72 7.16 13.75
CA PRO A 253 -17.88 6.27 13.73
C PRO A 253 -17.57 4.92 13.09
N TYR A 254 -16.69 4.89 12.08
CA TYR A 254 -16.22 3.63 11.51
C TYR A 254 -15.51 2.76 12.57
N THR A 255 -14.69 3.36 13.43
CA THR A 255 -13.96 2.64 14.49
C THR A 255 -14.93 2.06 15.51
N PHE A 256 -15.94 2.81 15.94
CA PHE A 256 -16.99 2.29 16.82
C PHE A 256 -17.73 1.11 16.18
N TRP A 257 -18.13 1.23 14.92
CA TRP A 257 -18.76 0.14 14.19
C TRP A 257 -17.84 -1.08 14.09
N TYR A 258 -16.56 -0.88 13.77
CA TYR A 258 -15.56 -1.94 13.66
C TYR A 258 -15.41 -2.72 14.96
N MET A 259 -15.26 -2.02 16.09
CA MET A 259 -15.17 -2.64 17.42
C MET A 259 -16.46 -3.38 17.79
N TRP A 260 -17.62 -2.83 17.45
CA TRP A 260 -18.90 -3.50 17.67
C TRP A 260 -19.05 -4.78 16.84
N GLN A 261 -18.58 -4.80 15.58
CA GLN A 261 -18.57 -6.02 14.76
C GLN A 261 -17.64 -7.10 15.31
N LEU A 262 -16.50 -6.71 15.90
CA LEU A 262 -15.61 -7.63 16.60
C LEU A 262 -16.27 -8.20 17.87
N HIS A 263 -16.89 -7.34 18.68
CA HIS A 263 -17.54 -7.75 19.93
C HIS A 263 -18.77 -8.65 19.70
N SER A 264 -19.58 -8.34 18.68
CA SER A 264 -20.78 -9.12 18.34
C SER A 264 -20.51 -10.41 17.54
N GLY A 265 -19.24 -10.71 17.21
CA GLY A 265 -18.86 -11.90 16.45
C GLY A 265 -19.22 -11.87 14.95
N LYS A 266 -19.77 -10.77 14.43
CA LYS A 266 -20.22 -10.63 13.03
C LYS A 266 -19.11 -10.23 12.06
N SER A 267 -17.88 -10.03 12.56
CA SER A 267 -16.72 -9.61 11.77
C SER A 267 -16.41 -10.54 10.58
N GLU A 268 -16.70 -11.84 10.68
CA GLU A 268 -16.50 -12.79 9.58
C GLU A 268 -17.41 -12.51 8.38
N VAL A 269 -18.66 -12.10 8.60
CA VAL A 269 -19.57 -11.77 7.49
C VAL A 269 -19.23 -10.39 6.93
N SER A 270 -19.05 -9.43 7.82
CA SER A 270 -18.83 -8.02 7.47
C SER A 270 -17.47 -7.77 6.81
N PHE A 271 -16.40 -8.41 7.27
CA PHE A 271 -15.04 -8.15 6.75
C PHE A 271 -14.74 -8.95 5.50
N PHE A 272 -15.33 -10.15 5.37
CA PHE A 272 -15.28 -10.92 4.14
C PHE A 272 -16.29 -10.44 3.09
N ARG A 273 -17.09 -9.42 3.42
CA ARG A 273 -18.07 -8.79 2.51
C ARG A 273 -19.06 -9.80 1.94
N GLY A 274 -19.50 -10.76 2.77
CA GLY A 274 -20.43 -11.82 2.37
C GLY A 274 -19.80 -13.03 1.66
N ASN A 275 -18.50 -13.00 1.34
CA ASN A 275 -17.79 -14.19 0.87
C ASN A 275 -17.43 -15.07 2.06
N THR A 276 -18.35 -15.95 2.47
CA THR A 276 -18.08 -16.93 3.53
C THR A 276 -16.77 -17.65 3.20
N PRO A 277 -15.75 -17.63 4.09
CA PRO A 277 -14.57 -18.43 3.85
C PRO A 277 -15.03 -19.89 3.77
N ALA A 278 -14.80 -20.55 2.63
CA ALA A 278 -14.89 -22.00 2.58
C ALA A 278 -13.99 -22.52 3.72
N MET A 279 -14.62 -23.21 4.68
CA MET A 279 -13.92 -23.95 5.73
C MET A 279 -12.93 -24.92 5.09
#